data_AF-A0A919IYZ4-F1
#
_entry.id   AF-A0A919IYZ4-F1
#
_cell.length_a   1.000
_cell.length_b   1.000
_cell.length_c   1.000
_cell.angle_alpha   90.00
_cell.angle_beta   90.00
_cell.angle_gamma   90.00
#
_symmetry.space_group_name_H-M   'P 1'
#
loop_
_entity.id
_entity.type
_entity.pdbx_description
1 polymer ?
#
loop_
_entity_poly.entity_id
_entity_poly.type
_entity_poly.pdbx_seq_one_letter_code
_entity_poly.pdbx_strand_id
1 'polypeptide(L)'
;MTTATRRFALWRADLAGGVCAAPDECVDDLRHLDRVPVTLEHDVYGVTPMSEVFETSLRDGQFTGIEWPGDLRPGVQVTVEWHARSGAIVARTIPLEEPVRVDGVDYFHEYDPKVVTREFEPGPANWSKVLHAVCRHGRVFDDGSAVFAEAKIAVKAGLGRGAKGAFLLKNAIDQLLREGYVTRVQGSGDSTFPAEDGAEPVGMLFYAPLVDPTAPPEGRHDHWVNGFIRKLPAGAQPSEKQLSLHQRAVASEQIDPVPLEPGYTFVQKHHRHG
;
A
#
# COMPACT_ATOMS: atom_id res chain seq x y z
N MET A 1 27.47 14.20 -20.37
CA MET A 1 26.07 14.01 -20.82
C MET A 1 25.24 14.03 -19.57
N THR A 2 24.52 15.12 -19.33
CA THR A 2 23.77 15.28 -18.08
C THR A 2 22.36 14.80 -18.35
N THR A 3 22.07 13.57 -17.92
CA THR A 3 20.70 13.09 -17.76
C THR A 3 20.29 13.43 -16.34
N ALA A 4 19.18 14.13 -16.17
CA ALA A 4 18.58 14.33 -14.86
C ALA A 4 17.47 13.30 -14.65
N THR A 5 17.35 12.79 -13.43
CA THR A 5 16.41 11.71 -13.11
C THR A 5 15.69 12.02 -11.81
N ARG A 6 14.37 11.82 -11.82
CA ARG A 6 13.53 11.88 -10.62
C ARG A 6 12.73 10.59 -10.52
N ARG A 7 12.77 9.96 -9.35
CA ARG A 7 11.97 8.79 -9.05
C ARG A 7 11.01 9.11 -7.90
N PHE A 8 9.74 8.75 -8.06
CA PHE A 8 8.70 8.98 -7.06
C PHE A 8 7.57 7.96 -7.18
N ALA A 9 6.79 7.81 -6.12
CA ALA A 9 5.59 7.00 -6.13
C ALA A 9 4.34 7.86 -6.40
N LEU A 10 3.44 7.35 -7.24
CA LEU A 10 2.19 8.02 -7.58
C LEU A 10 1.23 8.03 -6.39
N TRP A 11 0.72 9.20 -6.04
CA TRP A 11 -0.40 9.33 -5.12
C TRP A 11 -1.71 9.31 -5.90
N ARG A 12 -2.83 9.07 -5.21
CA ARG A 12 -4.16 9.16 -5.84
C ARG A 12 -4.42 10.51 -6.48
N ALA A 13 -3.93 11.58 -5.87
CA ALA A 13 -4.01 12.94 -6.43
C ALA A 13 -3.24 13.07 -7.75
N ASP A 14 -2.11 12.38 -7.89
CA ASP A 14 -1.31 12.40 -9.12
C ASP A 14 -2.02 11.69 -10.26
N LEU A 15 -2.60 10.52 -9.95
CA LEU A 15 -3.42 9.73 -10.87
C LEU A 15 -4.66 10.51 -11.33
N ALA A 16 -5.42 11.08 -10.38
CA ALA A 16 -6.64 11.82 -10.68
C ALA A 16 -6.38 13.18 -11.36
N GLY A 17 -5.27 13.83 -11.01
CA GLY A 17 -4.87 15.12 -11.56
C GLY A 17 -4.12 15.02 -12.89
N GLY A 18 -3.71 13.82 -13.30
CA GLY A 18 -2.87 13.64 -14.48
C GLY A 18 -1.55 14.40 -14.37
N VAL A 19 -0.92 14.35 -13.19
CA VAL A 19 0.32 15.09 -12.91
C VAL A 19 1.50 14.17 -12.66
N CYS A 20 2.69 14.64 -13.00
CA CYS A 20 3.96 13.92 -12.89
C CYS A 20 5.07 14.88 -12.46
N ALA A 21 5.82 14.57 -11.41
CA ALA A 21 6.88 15.45 -10.93
C ALA A 21 8.06 15.50 -11.91
N ALA A 22 8.50 16.71 -12.27
CA ALA A 22 9.64 16.92 -13.15
C ALA A 22 10.98 16.79 -12.39
N PRO A 23 12.07 16.33 -13.03
CA PRO A 23 13.42 16.51 -12.49
C PRO A 23 13.70 17.99 -12.22
N ASP A 24 14.23 18.31 -11.02
CA ASP A 24 14.40 19.70 -10.59
C ASP A 24 15.31 20.48 -11.57
N GLU A 25 16.28 19.79 -12.18
CA GLU A 25 17.23 20.33 -13.14
C GLU A 25 16.59 20.78 -14.46
N CYS A 26 15.44 20.22 -14.85
CA CYS A 26 14.78 20.60 -16.11
C CYS A 26 13.76 21.73 -15.94
N VAL A 27 13.40 22.08 -14.70
CA VAL A 27 12.31 23.02 -14.44
C VAL A 27 12.61 24.40 -15.01
N ASP A 28 13.80 24.93 -14.75
CA ASP A 28 14.17 26.27 -15.21
C ASP A 28 14.35 26.35 -16.72
N ASP A 29 14.81 25.28 -17.36
CA ASP A 29 15.03 25.21 -18.80
C ASP A 29 13.72 25.08 -19.58
N LEU A 30 12.73 24.40 -18.99
CA LEU A 30 11.46 24.10 -19.66
C LEU A 30 10.32 25.06 -19.28
N ARG A 31 10.45 25.86 -18.21
CA ARG A 31 9.38 26.77 -17.72
C ARG A 31 8.89 27.80 -18.75
N HIS A 32 9.67 28.06 -19.80
CA HIS A 32 9.36 29.02 -20.85
C HIS A 32 8.60 28.40 -22.03
N LEU A 33 8.49 27.06 -22.06
CA LEU A 33 7.77 26.35 -23.11
C LEU A 33 6.29 26.22 -22.73
N ASP A 34 5.41 26.59 -23.67
CA ASP A 34 3.97 26.43 -23.48
C ASP A 34 3.56 24.96 -23.40
N ARG A 35 4.28 24.10 -24.13
CA ARG A 35 4.07 22.66 -24.19
C ARG A 35 5.39 21.91 -24.11
N VAL A 36 5.39 20.84 -23.32
CA VAL A 36 6.51 19.93 -23.16
C VAL A 36 6.03 18.52 -23.48
N PRO A 37 6.52 17.88 -24.55
CA PRO A 37 6.18 16.49 -24.83
C PRO A 37 6.80 15.57 -23.77
N VAL A 38 5.97 14.75 -23.14
CA VAL A 38 6.39 13.71 -22.20
C VAL A 38 6.04 12.36 -22.80
N THR A 39 7.05 11.52 -23.03
CA THR A 39 6.83 10.13 -23.43
C THR A 39 6.63 9.27 -22.20
N LEU A 40 5.52 8.56 -22.11
CA LEU A 40 5.31 7.50 -21.13
C LEU A 40 5.68 6.16 -21.76
N GLU A 41 6.60 5.43 -21.14
CA GLU A 41 6.90 4.03 -21.45
C GLU A 41 6.40 3.16 -20.29
N HIS A 42 5.52 2.22 -20.61
CA HIS A 42 4.78 1.44 -19.63
C HIS A 42 4.41 0.07 -20.21
N ASP A 43 4.40 -0.98 -19.38
CA ASP A 43 3.94 -2.30 -19.81
C ASP A 43 2.55 -2.53 -19.22
N VAL A 44 1.50 -2.48 -20.04
CA VAL A 44 0.11 -2.65 -19.57
C VAL A 44 -0.03 -4.02 -18.91
N TYR A 45 -0.48 -4.01 -17.65
CA TYR A 45 -0.52 -5.18 -16.75
C TYR A 45 0.83 -5.90 -16.60
N GLY A 46 1.93 -5.17 -16.77
CA GLY A 46 3.31 -5.67 -16.67
C GLY A 46 3.77 -6.52 -17.86
N VAL A 47 2.98 -6.60 -18.95
CA VAL A 47 3.25 -7.55 -20.05
C VAL A 47 3.18 -6.94 -21.45
N THR A 48 2.29 -5.98 -21.70
CA THR A 48 2.09 -5.45 -23.06
C THR A 48 2.73 -4.07 -23.17
N PRO A 49 3.86 -3.93 -23.89
CA PRO A 49 4.54 -2.64 -23.99
C PRO A 49 3.66 -1.59 -24.64
N MET A 50 3.66 -0.41 -24.05
CA MET A 50 2.95 0.78 -24.46
C MET A 50 3.93 1.97 -24.42
N SER A 51 3.90 2.76 -25.49
CA SER A 51 4.55 4.06 -25.53
C SER A 51 3.57 5.10 -26.04
N GLU A 52 3.36 6.14 -25.25
CA GLU A 52 2.46 7.24 -25.57
C GLU A 52 3.14 8.58 -25.32
N VAL A 53 2.83 9.58 -26.14
CA VAL A 53 3.37 10.94 -25.99
C VAL A 53 2.24 11.88 -25.59
N PHE A 54 2.44 12.57 -24.47
CA PHE A 54 1.50 13.56 -23.95
C PHE A 54 2.05 14.97 -24.18
N GLU A 55 1.21 15.84 -24.74
CA GLU A 55 1.47 17.27 -24.81
C GLU A 55 1.15 17.91 -23.45
N THR A 56 2.16 18.02 -22.59
CA THR A 56 1.97 18.49 -21.21
C THR A 56 2.30 19.98 -21.05
N SER A 57 1.89 20.57 -19.93
CA SER A 57 2.41 21.86 -19.46
C SER A 57 3.17 21.67 -18.16
N LEU A 58 4.26 22.43 -17.96
CA LEU A 58 5.02 22.44 -16.72
C LEU A 58 4.51 23.53 -15.78
N ARG A 59 4.04 23.16 -14.59
CA ARG A 59 3.54 24.09 -13.56
C ARG A 59 4.02 23.63 -12.19
N ASP A 60 4.59 24.55 -11.41
CA ASP A 60 5.06 24.28 -10.04
C ASP A 60 5.97 23.03 -9.92
N GLY A 61 6.80 22.79 -10.94
CA GLY A 61 7.69 21.63 -11.00
C GLY A 61 7.00 20.31 -11.38
N GLN A 62 5.78 20.35 -11.92
CA GLN A 62 5.01 19.18 -12.34
C GLN A 62 4.56 19.30 -13.80
N PHE A 63 4.70 18.22 -14.57
CA PHE A 63 4.03 18.05 -15.85
C PHE A 63 2.55 17.76 -15.59
N THR A 64 1.65 18.44 -16.29
CA THR A 64 0.20 18.30 -16.16
C THR A 64 -0.43 17.88 -17.48
N GLY A 65 -1.52 17.10 -17.43
CA GLY A 65 -2.26 16.65 -18.61
C GLY A 65 -1.87 15.26 -19.10
N ILE A 66 -1.34 14.43 -18.21
CA ILE A 66 -0.99 13.03 -18.49
C ILE A 66 -2.22 12.16 -18.23
N GLU A 67 -2.58 11.31 -19.19
CA GLU A 67 -3.58 10.27 -18.99
C GLU A 67 -2.87 8.99 -18.52
N TRP A 68 -2.94 8.71 -17.23
CA TRP A 68 -2.29 7.53 -16.67
C TRP A 68 -2.99 6.22 -17.11
N PRO A 69 -2.23 5.15 -17.42
CA PRO A 69 -2.78 3.83 -17.70
C PRO A 69 -3.71 3.34 -16.57
N GLY A 70 -4.83 2.73 -16.96
CA GLY A 70 -5.91 2.36 -16.03
C GLY A 70 -5.58 1.25 -15.03
N ASP A 71 -4.48 0.53 -15.25
CA ASP A 71 -3.93 -0.49 -14.36
C ASP A 71 -2.96 0.08 -13.31
N LEU A 72 -2.53 1.34 -13.44
CA LEU A 72 -1.75 2.00 -12.39
C LEU A 72 -2.58 2.24 -11.13
N ARG A 73 -1.90 2.14 -9.99
CA ARG A 73 -2.47 2.26 -8.65
C ARG A 73 -1.63 3.22 -7.81
N PRO A 74 -2.22 3.85 -6.77
CA PRO A 74 -1.44 4.61 -5.82
C PRO A 74 -0.30 3.77 -5.26
N GLY A 75 0.91 4.33 -5.22
CA GLY A 75 2.14 3.66 -4.81
C GLY A 75 3.02 3.22 -5.96
N VAL A 76 2.53 3.09 -7.20
CA VAL A 76 3.40 2.71 -8.33
C VAL A 76 4.55 3.71 -8.50
N GLN A 77 5.75 3.18 -8.67
CA GLN A 77 6.99 3.93 -8.86
C GLN A 77 7.13 4.37 -10.33
N VAL A 78 7.33 5.66 -10.52
CA VAL A 78 7.61 6.28 -11.81
C VAL A 78 9.01 6.89 -11.77
N THR A 79 9.79 6.63 -12.81
CA THR A 79 11.08 7.27 -13.05
C THR A 79 10.96 8.22 -14.23
N VAL A 80 11.21 9.50 -14.01
CA VAL A 80 11.21 10.53 -15.04
C VAL A 80 12.64 10.93 -15.35
N GLU A 81 13.01 10.81 -16.61
CA GLU A 81 14.33 11.17 -17.11
C GLU A 81 14.22 12.37 -18.05
N TRP A 82 15.13 13.32 -17.89
CA TRP A 82 15.32 14.42 -18.82
C TRP A 82 16.66 14.31 -19.52
N HIS A 83 16.61 14.25 -20.85
CA HIS A 83 17.79 14.20 -21.71
C HIS A 83 18.08 15.60 -22.25
N ALA A 84 18.87 16.40 -21.51
CA ALA A 84 19.11 17.81 -21.81
C ALA A 84 19.54 18.11 -23.26
N ARG A 85 20.27 17.21 -23.92
CA ARG A 85 20.72 17.39 -25.31
C ARG A 85 19.58 17.30 -26.34
N SER A 86 18.63 16.39 -26.13
CA SER A 86 17.47 16.22 -27.03
C SER A 86 16.25 16.99 -26.57
N GLY A 87 16.24 17.46 -25.31
CA GLY A 87 15.06 18.02 -24.66
C GLY A 87 13.98 16.97 -24.35
N ALA A 88 14.26 15.68 -24.56
CA ALA A 88 13.28 14.62 -24.35
C ALA A 88 13.02 14.39 -22.86
N ILE A 89 11.74 14.25 -22.52
CA ILE A 89 11.28 13.80 -21.19
C ILE A 89 10.66 12.41 -21.35
N VAL A 90 11.15 11.45 -20.58
CA VAL A 90 10.63 10.08 -20.59
C VAL A 90 10.22 9.69 -19.17
N ALA A 91 8.95 9.38 -18.97
CA ALA A 91 8.43 8.77 -17.75
C ALA A 91 8.34 7.25 -17.96
N ARG A 92 8.86 6.47 -17.03
CA ARG A 92 8.88 5.00 -17.09
C ARG A 92 8.33 4.36 -15.84
N THR A 93 7.60 3.27 -16.01
CA THR A 93 7.28 2.31 -14.93
C THR A 93 8.06 1.03 -15.16
N ILE A 94 8.44 0.33 -14.09
CA ILE A 94 9.17 -0.94 -14.17
C ILE A 94 8.21 -2.07 -13.78
N PRO A 95 7.96 -3.06 -14.66
CA PRO A 95 7.11 -4.20 -14.30
C PRO A 95 7.75 -5.02 -13.19
N LEU A 96 6.92 -5.63 -12.34
CA LEU A 96 7.39 -6.65 -11.39
C LEU A 96 7.68 -7.95 -12.15
N GLU A 97 8.70 -8.69 -11.71
CA GLU A 97 8.95 -10.05 -12.21
C GLU A 97 7.75 -10.97 -11.92
N GLU A 98 7.18 -10.84 -10.72
CA GLU A 98 5.96 -11.52 -10.30
C GLU A 98 4.94 -10.47 -9.82
N PRO A 99 3.77 -10.34 -10.48
CA PRO A 99 2.70 -9.48 -9.99
C PRO A 99 2.27 -9.88 -8.58
N VAL A 100 1.91 -8.88 -7.77
CA VAL A 100 1.44 -9.11 -6.40
C VAL A 100 0.10 -8.43 -6.14
N ARG A 101 -0.64 -8.96 -5.17
CA ARG A 101 -1.87 -8.40 -4.65
C ARG A 101 -1.63 -7.93 -3.22
N VAL A 102 -1.77 -6.63 -2.99
CA VAL A 102 -1.65 -6.01 -1.67
C VAL A 102 -3.04 -5.70 -1.14
N ASP A 103 -3.47 -6.41 -0.10
CA ASP A 103 -4.78 -6.27 0.54
C ASP A 103 -5.99 -6.33 -0.42
N GLY A 104 -5.85 -7.06 -1.52
CA GLY A 104 -6.90 -7.19 -2.54
C GLY A 104 -6.73 -6.28 -3.77
N VAL A 105 -5.69 -5.45 -3.79
CA VAL A 105 -5.36 -4.58 -4.94
C VAL A 105 -4.18 -5.17 -5.69
N ASP A 106 -4.35 -5.41 -6.99
CA ASP A 106 -3.28 -5.93 -7.85
C ASP A 106 -2.28 -4.82 -8.21
N TYR A 107 -0.99 -5.17 -8.16
CA TYR A 107 0.16 -4.38 -8.57
C TYR A 107 0.99 -5.18 -9.57
N PHE A 108 1.17 -4.63 -10.75
CA PHE A 108 1.95 -5.22 -11.85
C PHE A 108 3.32 -4.55 -12.03
N HIS A 109 3.57 -3.45 -11.32
CA HIS A 109 4.75 -2.61 -11.42
C HIS A 109 5.37 -2.37 -10.05
N GLU A 110 6.66 -2.04 -10.03
CA GLU A 110 7.35 -1.62 -8.81
C GLU A 110 6.54 -0.54 -8.08
N TYR A 111 6.43 -0.66 -6.77
CA TYR A 111 5.62 0.24 -5.95
C TYR A 111 6.32 0.58 -4.64
N ASP A 112 5.88 1.67 -4.00
CA ASP A 112 6.27 2.05 -2.65
C ASP A 112 5.24 1.53 -1.63
N PRO A 113 5.60 0.54 -0.80
CA PRO A 113 4.69 0.01 0.23
C PRO A 113 4.17 1.08 1.19
N LYS A 114 4.94 2.15 1.45
CA LYS A 114 4.50 3.23 2.35
C LYS A 114 3.36 4.02 1.75
N VAL A 115 3.44 4.35 0.46
CA VAL A 115 2.38 5.08 -0.24
C VAL A 115 1.15 4.20 -0.39
N VAL A 116 1.32 2.92 -0.74
CA VAL A 116 0.23 1.94 -0.78
C VAL A 116 -0.53 1.92 0.54
N THR A 117 0.17 1.82 1.67
CA THR A 117 -0.45 1.85 3.00
C THR A 117 -1.12 3.19 3.31
N ARG A 118 -0.49 4.33 2.98
CA ARG A 118 -1.05 5.67 3.25
C ARG A 118 -2.31 5.97 2.44
N GLU A 119 -2.43 5.39 1.25
CA GLU A 119 -3.54 5.58 0.31
C GLU A 119 -4.58 4.45 0.34
N PHE A 120 -4.39 3.50 1.26
CA PHE A 120 -5.27 2.34 1.42
C PHE A 120 -6.66 2.73 1.90
N GLU A 121 -7.69 2.37 1.14
CA GLU A 121 -9.10 2.64 1.45
C GLU A 121 -9.93 1.35 1.57
N PRO A 122 -10.05 0.78 2.78
CA PRO A 122 -10.74 -0.49 3.02
C PRO A 122 -12.29 -0.43 2.97
N GLY A 123 -12.88 0.67 2.50
CA GLY A 123 -14.33 0.85 2.37
C GLY A 123 -15.03 1.56 3.56
N PRO A 124 -16.38 1.55 3.59
CA PRO A 124 -17.16 2.44 4.48
C PRO A 124 -17.44 1.88 5.88
N ALA A 125 -17.16 0.60 6.13
CA ALA A 125 -17.48 -0.06 7.40
C ALA A 125 -16.70 0.55 8.59
N ASN A 126 -17.19 0.34 9.82
CA ASN A 126 -16.54 0.91 11.00
C ASN A 126 -15.12 0.34 11.22
N TRP A 127 -14.92 -0.95 10.94
CA TRP A 127 -13.59 -1.58 10.98
C TRP A 127 -12.67 -0.97 9.92
N SER A 128 -13.19 -0.68 8.72
CA SER A 128 -12.45 -0.02 7.64
C SER A 128 -11.97 1.37 8.06
N LYS A 129 -12.82 2.15 8.73
CA LYS A 129 -12.43 3.47 9.26
C LYS A 129 -11.32 3.39 10.30
N VAL A 130 -11.34 2.38 11.16
CA VAL A 130 -10.27 2.13 12.14
C VAL A 130 -8.97 1.76 11.43
N LEU A 131 -9.03 0.81 10.49
CA LEU A 131 -7.86 0.38 9.73
C LEU A 131 -7.25 1.52 8.92
N HIS A 132 -8.09 2.30 8.23
CA HIS A 132 -7.68 3.51 7.52
C HIS A 132 -7.02 4.51 8.46
N ALA A 133 -7.54 4.72 9.68
CA ALA A 133 -6.89 5.60 10.65
C ALA A 133 -5.49 5.11 11.07
N VAL A 134 -5.29 3.80 11.24
CA VAL A 134 -3.98 3.20 11.52
C VAL A 134 -3.03 3.45 10.36
N CYS A 135 -3.43 3.12 9.13
CA CYS A 135 -2.57 3.26 7.96
C CYS A 135 -2.28 4.72 7.59
N ARG A 136 -3.27 5.61 7.74
CA ARG A 136 -3.17 7.03 7.37
C ARG A 136 -2.45 7.89 8.40
N HIS A 137 -2.55 7.57 9.70
CA HIS A 137 -1.98 8.41 10.76
C HIS A 137 -0.88 7.74 11.57
N GLY A 138 -0.74 6.42 11.46
CA GLY A 138 0.34 5.68 12.10
C GLY A 138 1.73 6.02 11.55
N ARG A 139 2.73 5.51 12.25
CA ARG A 139 4.08 5.36 11.68
C ARG A 139 4.03 4.17 10.72
N VAL A 140 4.45 4.40 9.49
CA VAL A 140 4.51 3.38 8.44
C VAL A 140 5.97 2.99 8.23
N PHE A 141 6.25 1.69 8.18
CA PHE A 141 7.57 1.11 8.01
C PHE A 141 7.87 0.83 6.52
N ASP A 142 9.11 0.44 6.21
CA ASP A 142 9.56 0.23 4.83
C ASP A 142 8.84 -0.92 4.12
N ASP A 143 8.34 -1.90 4.88
CA ASP A 143 7.55 -3.03 4.36
C ASP A 143 6.05 -2.70 4.21
N GLY A 144 5.66 -1.44 4.44
CA GLY A 144 4.26 -1.01 4.40
C GLY A 144 3.47 -1.35 5.65
N SER A 145 4.05 -2.02 6.66
CA SER A 145 3.38 -2.18 7.95
C SER A 145 3.19 -0.83 8.64
N ALA A 146 2.20 -0.72 9.52
CA ALA A 146 1.88 0.52 10.21
C ALA A 146 1.51 0.29 11.66
N VAL A 147 1.85 1.24 12.53
CA VAL A 147 1.50 1.19 13.95
C VAL A 147 0.90 2.50 14.43
N PHE A 148 -0.14 2.40 15.25
CA PHE A 148 -0.80 3.58 15.84
C PHE A 148 -1.42 3.29 17.22
N ALA A 149 -1.32 4.25 18.13
CA ALA A 149 -1.85 4.13 19.49
C ALA A 149 -3.37 3.96 19.51
N GLU A 150 -3.86 2.91 20.19
CA GLU A 150 -5.30 2.57 20.26
C GLU A 150 -6.13 3.72 20.84
N ALA A 151 -5.57 4.43 21.83
CA ALA A 151 -6.20 5.59 22.47
C ALA A 151 -6.48 6.76 21.51
N LYS A 152 -5.73 6.89 20.41
CA LYS A 152 -5.89 7.98 19.42
C LYS A 152 -6.82 7.61 18.27
N ILE A 153 -7.09 6.33 18.05
CA ILE A 153 -7.92 5.83 16.93
C ILE A 153 -9.31 6.44 16.97
N ALA A 154 -9.94 6.53 18.14
CA ALA A 154 -11.30 7.06 18.29
C ALA A 154 -11.48 8.43 17.61
N VAL A 155 -10.49 9.31 17.78
CA VAL A 155 -10.50 10.68 17.25
C VAL A 155 -10.28 10.68 15.74
N LYS A 156 -9.42 9.79 15.24
CA LYS A 156 -9.01 9.75 13.83
C LYS A 156 -9.97 8.96 12.93
N ALA A 157 -10.62 7.93 13.46
CA ALA A 157 -11.53 7.06 12.70
C ALA A 157 -12.92 7.68 12.47
N GLY A 158 -13.25 8.81 13.10
CA GLY A 158 -14.52 9.51 12.88
C GLY A 158 -15.76 8.72 13.32
N LEU A 159 -15.64 7.81 14.30
CA LEU A 159 -16.75 6.96 14.80
C LEU A 159 -17.69 7.67 15.78
N GLY A 160 -17.50 8.97 16.01
CA GLY A 160 -18.28 9.76 16.97
C GLY A 160 -17.75 9.68 18.41
N ARG A 161 -18.40 10.41 19.32
CA ARG A 161 -18.02 10.52 20.75
C ARG A 161 -19.01 9.80 21.66
N GLY A 162 -18.64 9.63 22.94
CA GLY A 162 -19.49 9.06 23.99
C GLY A 162 -19.62 7.54 23.91
N ALA A 163 -20.56 6.98 24.69
CA ALA A 163 -20.72 5.53 24.85
C ALA A 163 -20.95 4.79 23.53
N LYS A 164 -21.73 5.37 22.60
CA LYS A 164 -21.96 4.80 21.27
C LYS A 164 -20.68 4.72 20.45
N GLY A 165 -19.90 5.80 20.39
CA GLY A 165 -18.62 5.82 19.65
C GLY A 165 -17.62 4.83 20.23
N ALA A 166 -17.54 4.75 21.57
CA ALA A 166 -16.68 3.78 22.26
C ALA A 166 -17.10 2.32 21.95
N PHE A 167 -18.40 2.03 21.93
CA PHE A 167 -18.91 0.71 21.54
C PHE A 167 -18.57 0.35 20.09
N LEU A 168 -18.78 1.27 19.15
CA LEU A 168 -18.46 1.05 17.73
C LEU A 168 -16.96 0.84 17.51
N LEU A 169 -16.13 1.63 18.17
CA LEU A 169 -14.68 1.48 18.13
C LEU A 169 -14.24 0.12 18.65
N LYS A 170 -14.72 -0.27 19.84
CA LYS A 170 -14.37 -1.55 20.44
C LYS A 170 -14.76 -2.71 19.51
N ASN A 171 -15.99 -2.72 19.00
CA ASN A 171 -16.46 -3.76 18.08
C ASN A 171 -15.62 -3.81 16.78
N ALA A 172 -15.29 -2.65 16.21
CA ALA A 172 -14.44 -2.54 15.03
C ALA A 172 -13.03 -3.09 15.26
N ILE A 173 -12.41 -2.77 16.40
CA ILE A 173 -11.09 -3.29 16.78
C ILE A 173 -11.14 -4.80 17.01
N ASP A 174 -12.15 -5.27 17.76
CA ASP A 174 -12.33 -6.70 18.03
C ASP A 174 -12.53 -7.49 16.73
N GLN A 175 -13.22 -6.91 15.74
CA GLN A 175 -13.33 -7.48 14.40
C GLN A 175 -11.98 -7.52 13.68
N LEU A 176 -11.24 -6.42 13.64
CA LEU A 176 -9.91 -6.38 12.99
C LEU A 176 -8.93 -7.40 13.59
N LEU A 177 -8.94 -7.56 14.91
CA LEU A 177 -8.11 -8.54 15.61
C LEU A 177 -8.55 -9.98 15.29
N ARG A 178 -9.86 -10.23 15.24
CA ARG A 178 -10.43 -11.56 14.95
C ARG A 178 -10.11 -12.02 13.51
N GLU A 179 -10.24 -11.10 12.56
CA GLU A 179 -9.95 -11.35 11.14
C GLU A 179 -8.44 -11.26 10.83
N GLY A 180 -7.61 -10.90 11.81
CA GLY A 180 -6.15 -10.86 11.67
C GLY A 180 -5.60 -9.67 10.90
N TYR A 181 -6.39 -8.64 10.60
CA TYR A 181 -5.92 -7.42 9.92
C TYR A 181 -4.91 -6.63 10.75
N VAL A 182 -5.05 -6.68 12.08
CA VAL A 182 -4.15 -6.02 13.01
C VAL A 182 -3.78 -6.94 14.17
N THR A 183 -2.70 -6.61 14.86
CA THR A 183 -2.29 -7.23 16.12
C THR A 183 -2.12 -6.15 17.19
N ARG A 184 -2.45 -6.45 18.45
CA ARG A 184 -2.11 -5.55 19.57
C ARG A 184 -0.64 -5.70 19.94
N VAL A 185 0.06 -4.58 20.04
CA VAL A 185 1.46 -4.50 20.48
C VAL A 185 1.63 -3.41 21.54
N GLN A 186 2.77 -3.44 22.24
CA GLN A 186 3.15 -2.39 23.18
C GLN A 186 4.15 -1.45 22.52
N GLY A 187 3.86 -0.15 22.57
CA GLY A 187 4.75 0.90 22.12
C GLY A 187 4.84 2.02 23.15
N SER A 188 5.34 3.17 22.73
CA SER A 188 5.41 4.39 23.53
C SER A 188 4.92 5.60 22.72
N GLY A 189 4.34 6.59 23.40
CA GLY A 189 3.74 7.75 22.72
C GLY A 189 2.64 7.37 21.73
N ASP A 190 2.56 8.09 20.61
CA ASP A 190 1.48 7.93 19.63
C ASP A 190 1.79 6.92 18.52
N SER A 191 3.08 6.67 18.22
CA SER A 191 3.50 5.86 17.08
C SER A 191 4.90 5.26 17.21
N THR A 192 5.49 5.24 18.41
CA THR A 192 6.80 4.64 18.62
C THR A 192 6.66 3.17 18.98
N PHE A 193 7.20 2.31 18.13
CA PHE A 193 7.23 0.86 18.32
C PHE A 193 8.61 0.34 17.92
N PRO A 194 9.25 -0.52 18.74
CA PRO A 194 8.83 -0.97 20.08
C PRO A 194 8.80 0.18 21.11
N ALA A 195 8.29 -0.08 22.31
CA ALA A 195 8.30 0.90 23.40
C ALA A 195 9.74 1.29 23.78
N GLU A 196 9.98 2.59 24.01
CA GLU A 196 11.27 3.07 24.49
C GLU A 196 11.51 2.70 25.96
N ASP A 197 12.76 2.43 26.31
CA ASP A 197 13.13 2.11 27.69
C ASP A 197 12.80 3.28 28.62
N GLY A 198 12.04 2.99 29.68
CA GLY A 198 11.62 3.98 30.68
C GLY A 198 10.42 4.84 30.28
N ALA A 199 9.89 4.70 29.06
CA ALA A 199 8.65 5.36 28.65
C ALA A 199 7.41 4.63 29.18
N GLU A 200 6.30 5.35 29.35
CA GLU A 200 5.01 4.74 29.70
C GLU A 200 4.52 3.87 28.53
N PRO A 201 4.27 2.56 28.74
CA PRO A 201 3.83 1.68 27.67
C PRO A 201 2.39 2.00 27.28
N VAL A 202 2.14 2.10 25.98
CA VAL A 202 0.83 2.37 25.39
C VAL A 202 0.44 1.22 24.45
N GLY A 203 -0.81 0.75 24.58
CA GLY A 203 -1.38 -0.22 23.66
C GLY A 203 -1.55 0.35 22.26
N MET A 204 -1.01 -0.37 21.26
CA MET A 204 -1.05 0.03 19.85
C MET A 204 -1.68 -1.06 18.99
N LEU A 205 -2.24 -0.66 17.85
CA LEU A 205 -2.60 -1.57 16.77
C LEU A 205 -1.49 -1.55 15.73
N PHE A 206 -0.98 -2.74 15.42
CA PHE A 206 -0.02 -3.00 14.37
C PHE A 206 -0.72 -3.65 13.18
N TYR A 207 -0.74 -2.95 12.05
CA TYR A 207 -1.16 -3.44 10.75
C TYR A 207 0.05 -3.93 9.98
N ALA A 208 -0.10 -5.03 9.26
CA ALA A 208 0.83 -5.50 8.24
C ALA A 208 0.03 -5.81 6.98
N PRO A 209 0.46 -5.33 5.81
CA PRO A 209 -0.23 -5.61 4.56
C PRO A 209 -0.24 -7.11 4.27
N LEU A 210 -1.34 -7.58 3.70
CA LEU A 210 -1.37 -8.90 3.07
C LEU A 210 -0.80 -8.76 1.66
N VAL A 211 0.29 -9.48 1.37
CA VAL A 211 0.90 -9.52 0.05
C VAL A 211 0.85 -10.95 -0.46
N ASP A 212 0.03 -11.19 -1.48
CA ASP A 212 -0.11 -12.49 -2.14
C ASP A 212 0.42 -12.39 -3.58
N PRO A 213 1.04 -13.45 -4.13
CA PRO A 213 1.25 -13.52 -5.58
C PRO A 213 -0.09 -13.41 -6.31
N THR A 214 -0.14 -12.67 -7.42
CA THR A 214 -1.33 -12.62 -8.28
C THR A 214 -1.00 -13.15 -9.66
N ALA A 215 -1.94 -13.86 -10.27
CA ALA A 215 -1.74 -14.32 -11.64
C ALA A 215 -1.76 -13.11 -12.59
N PRO A 216 -0.97 -13.13 -13.67
CA PRO A 216 -1.20 -12.22 -14.80
C PRO A 216 -2.67 -12.35 -15.24
N PRO A 217 -3.29 -11.26 -15.73
CA PRO A 217 -4.73 -11.26 -15.96
C PRO A 217 -5.15 -12.27 -17.05
N GLU A 218 -5.67 -13.42 -16.59
CA GLU A 218 -6.66 -14.23 -17.30
C GLU A 218 -7.93 -14.31 -16.42
N GLY A 219 -9.00 -13.63 -16.82
CA GLY A 219 -10.36 -13.91 -16.33
C GLY A 219 -10.69 -13.49 -14.89
N ARG A 220 -11.67 -12.59 -14.77
CA ARG A 220 -12.27 -12.11 -13.52
C ARG A 220 -12.98 -13.26 -12.76
N HIS A 221 -12.66 -13.49 -11.49
CA HIS A 221 -13.35 -14.48 -10.62
C HIS A 221 -13.75 -13.90 -9.24
N ASP A 222 -14.83 -14.47 -8.67
CA ASP A 222 -15.43 -14.10 -7.37
C ASP A 222 -14.43 -14.04 -6.20
N HIS A 223 -14.59 -13.03 -5.33
CA HIS A 223 -13.63 -12.66 -4.27
C HIS A 223 -13.67 -13.57 -3.03
N TRP A 224 -13.12 -14.77 -3.18
CA TRP A 224 -12.64 -15.57 -2.05
C TRP A 224 -11.16 -15.28 -1.81
N VAL A 225 -10.79 -14.86 -0.60
CA VAL A 225 -9.39 -14.81 -0.17
C VAL A 225 -9.04 -16.18 0.38
N ASN A 226 -8.10 -16.88 -0.26
CA ASN A 226 -7.62 -18.18 0.21
C ASN A 226 -6.97 -18.06 1.60
N GLY A 227 -6.75 -19.19 2.29
CA GLY A 227 -5.96 -19.15 3.52
C GLY A 227 -4.51 -18.80 3.18
N PHE A 228 -3.85 -17.99 4.00
CA PHE A 228 -2.48 -17.52 3.73
C PHE A 228 -1.65 -17.40 5.01
N ILE A 229 -0.32 -17.29 4.83
CA ILE A 229 0.65 -17.07 5.90
C ILE A 229 0.98 -15.57 5.95
N ARG A 230 0.98 -14.99 7.15
CA ARG A 230 1.24 -13.57 7.40
C ARG A 230 2.32 -13.39 8.45
N LYS A 231 3.19 -12.40 8.25
CA LYS A 231 4.22 -12.03 9.23
C LYS A 231 3.60 -11.37 10.47
N LEU A 232 4.11 -11.76 11.64
CA LEU A 232 3.82 -11.17 12.93
C LEU A 232 4.87 -10.08 13.26
N PRO A 233 4.56 -9.18 14.22
CA PRO A 233 5.56 -8.27 14.77
C PRO A 233 6.82 -9.01 15.26
N ALA A 234 7.97 -8.35 15.23
CA ALA A 234 9.22 -8.93 15.74
C ALA A 234 9.04 -9.43 17.19
N GLY A 235 9.36 -10.70 17.43
CA GLY A 235 9.23 -11.35 18.74
C GLY A 235 7.85 -11.92 19.08
N ALA A 236 6.82 -11.68 18.24
CA ALA A 236 5.51 -12.29 18.42
C ALA A 236 5.46 -13.71 17.83
N GLN A 237 4.63 -14.57 18.43
CA GLN A 237 4.44 -15.96 18.02
C GLN A 237 2.97 -16.22 17.66
N PRO A 238 2.68 -17.13 16.71
CA PRO A 238 1.30 -17.48 16.37
C PRO A 238 0.60 -18.13 17.56
N SER A 239 -0.68 -17.80 17.75
CA SER A 239 -1.49 -18.47 18.77
C SER A 239 -1.68 -19.96 18.44
N GLU A 240 -1.89 -20.80 19.47
CA GLU A 240 -2.20 -22.23 19.30
C GLU A 240 -3.38 -22.47 18.33
N LYS A 241 -4.38 -21.58 18.36
CA LYS A 241 -5.52 -21.63 17.45
C LYS A 241 -5.08 -21.45 16.00
N GLN A 242 -4.16 -20.53 15.72
CA GLN A 242 -3.66 -20.29 14.36
C GLN A 242 -2.72 -21.41 13.88
N LEU A 243 -1.92 -21.98 14.78
CA LEU A 243 -1.15 -23.20 14.50
C LEU A 243 -2.07 -24.37 14.14
N SER A 244 -3.17 -24.53 14.87
CA SER A 244 -4.17 -25.58 14.60
C SER A 244 -4.89 -25.37 13.26
N LEU A 245 -5.22 -24.12 12.92
CA LEU A 245 -5.83 -23.78 11.64
C LEU A 245 -4.87 -24.02 10.47
N HIS A 246 -3.59 -23.69 10.63
CA HIS A 246 -2.55 -23.99 9.65
C HIS A 246 -2.42 -25.49 9.39
N GLN A 247 -2.29 -26.29 10.46
CA GLN A 247 -2.19 -27.75 10.34
C GLN A 247 -3.39 -28.35 9.61
N ARG A 248 -4.60 -27.84 9.87
CA ARG A 248 -5.82 -28.26 9.17
C ARG A 248 -5.83 -27.82 7.70
N ALA A 249 -5.33 -26.64 7.38
CA ALA A 249 -5.27 -26.14 6.02
C ALA A 249 -4.26 -26.93 5.17
N VAL A 250 -3.09 -27.24 5.72
CA VAL A 250 -2.11 -28.14 5.10
C VAL A 250 -2.69 -29.54 4.89
N ALA A 251 -3.34 -30.11 5.91
CA ALA A 251 -3.95 -31.44 5.83
C ALA A 251 -5.14 -31.53 4.84
N SER A 252 -5.71 -30.39 4.45
CA SER A 252 -6.81 -30.32 3.48
C SER A 252 -6.36 -29.77 2.12
N GLU A 253 -5.05 -29.69 1.88
CA GLU A 253 -4.45 -29.24 0.62
C GLU A 253 -4.90 -27.82 0.19
N GLN A 254 -5.25 -26.97 1.16
CA GLN A 254 -5.70 -25.59 0.91
C GLN A 254 -4.53 -24.61 0.75
N ILE A 255 -3.36 -24.97 1.27
CA ILE A 255 -2.10 -24.24 1.20
C ILE A 255 -0.97 -25.25 1.06
N ASP A 256 0.19 -24.78 0.58
CA ASP A 256 1.38 -25.60 0.50
C ASP A 256 1.80 -26.15 1.88
N PRO A 257 2.39 -27.36 1.95
CA PRO A 257 2.81 -28.00 3.20
C PRO A 257 4.11 -27.38 3.76
N VAL A 258 4.18 -26.05 3.79
CA VAL A 258 5.30 -25.30 4.36
C VAL A 258 5.05 -25.12 5.85
N PRO A 259 5.99 -25.48 6.74
CA PRO A 259 5.86 -25.20 8.17
C PRO A 259 5.76 -23.70 8.44
N LEU A 260 4.91 -23.30 9.39
CA LEU A 260 4.84 -21.92 9.86
C LEU A 260 6.18 -21.51 10.48
N GLU A 261 6.90 -20.60 9.81
CA GLU A 261 8.15 -20.06 10.32
C GLU A 261 7.92 -19.24 11.61
N PRO A 262 8.93 -19.17 12.51
CA PRO A 262 8.86 -18.29 13.68
C PRO A 262 8.57 -16.84 13.28
N GLY A 263 7.63 -16.20 13.97
CA GLY A 263 7.20 -14.85 13.62
C GLY A 263 6.23 -14.76 12.45
N TYR A 264 5.60 -15.86 12.05
CA TYR A 264 4.49 -15.88 11.10
C TYR A 264 3.24 -16.52 11.72
N THR A 265 2.06 -16.22 11.17
CA THR A 265 0.75 -16.78 11.55
C THR A 265 -0.03 -17.18 10.32
N PHE A 266 -0.96 -18.12 10.48
CA PHE A 266 -1.92 -18.45 9.43
C PHE A 266 -3.18 -17.59 9.56
N VAL A 267 -3.83 -17.31 8.43
CA VAL A 267 -5.14 -16.65 8.33
C VAL A 267 -6.04 -17.54 7.48
N GLN A 268 -7.24 -17.85 7.98
CA GLN A 268 -8.16 -18.75 7.31
C GLN A 268 -8.81 -18.10 6.08
N LYS A 269 -9.13 -18.94 5.08
CA LYS A 269 -9.95 -18.56 3.92
C LYS A 269 -11.20 -17.81 4.35
N HIS A 270 -11.44 -16.63 3.76
CA HIS A 270 -12.61 -15.80 4.05
C HIS A 270 -13.16 -15.15 2.78
N HIS A 271 -14.45 -14.85 2.80
CA HIS A 271 -15.14 -14.18 1.71
C HIS A 271 -15.12 -12.66 1.94
N ARG A 272 -14.77 -11.87 0.92
CA ARG A 272 -14.87 -10.40 1.01
C ARG A 272 -16.06 -9.92 0.16
N HIS A 273 -17.03 -9.30 0.81
CA HIS A 273 -18.06 -8.54 0.10
C HIS A 273 -17.45 -7.21 -0.35
N GLY A 274 -17.40 -7.00 -1.67
CA GLY A 274 -17.13 -5.70 -2.28
C GLY A 274 -18.28 -4.72 -2.11
#